data_AF-A0A2T5LE46-F1
#
_entry.id   AF-A0A2T5LE46-F1
#
_cell.length_a   1.000
_cell.length_b   1.000
_cell.length_c   1.000
_cell.angle_alpha   90.00
_cell.angle_beta   90.00
_cell.angle_gamma   90.00
#
_symmetry.space_group_name_H-M   'P 1'
#
loop_
_entity.id
_entity.type
_entity.pdbx_description
1 polymer ?
#
loop_
_entity_poly.entity_id
_entity_poly.type
_entity_poly.pdbx_seq_one_letter_code
_entity_poly.pdbx_strand_id
1 'polypeptide(L)'
;MKTMRPIMRTSRRRLSGVDSLILAVVASSLSVATVNATTTVTYYYSDMQGTPLILADASGNIIATADFKPYGTQAAGSPTAGPGYTGHLFDADSLLIYMQARYYDPDADAF
;
A
#
# COMPACT_ATOMS: atom_id res chain seq x y z
N MET A 1 27.74 22.38 67.51
CA MET A 1 26.88 23.12 66.55
C MET A 1 26.35 22.11 65.54
N LYS A 2 25.07 21.75 65.58
CA LYS A 2 24.49 20.66 64.76
C LYS A 2 23.57 21.28 63.71
N THR A 3 24.00 21.28 62.45
CA THR A 3 23.28 21.87 61.31
C THR A 3 22.14 20.94 60.87
N MET A 4 20.88 21.39 61.01
CA MET A 4 19.71 20.68 60.48
C MET A 4 19.57 20.93 58.97
N ARG A 5 19.38 19.86 58.19
CA ARG A 5 19.05 19.94 56.75
C ARG A 5 17.53 19.79 56.58
N PRO A 6 16.86 20.62 55.76
CA PRO A 6 15.41 20.55 55.59
C PRO A 6 15.03 19.36 54.69
N ILE A 7 14.03 18.59 55.11
CA ILE A 7 13.47 17.47 54.35
C ILE A 7 12.30 18.00 53.52
N MET A 8 12.44 18.01 52.19
CA MET A 8 11.37 18.40 51.27
C MET A 8 10.39 17.24 51.09
N ARG A 9 9.14 17.42 51.51
CA ARG A 9 8.08 16.41 51.41
C ARG A 9 7.24 16.66 50.16
N THR A 10 7.45 15.89 49.11
CA THR A 10 6.67 15.98 47.87
C THR A 10 5.23 15.52 48.10
N SER A 11 4.27 16.44 47.96
CA SER A 11 2.83 16.16 48.08
C SER A 11 2.34 15.34 46.90
N ARG A 12 1.92 14.10 47.14
CA ARG A 12 1.17 13.30 46.15
C ARG A 12 -0.31 13.65 46.27
N ARG A 13 -0.82 14.47 45.34
CA ARG A 13 -2.27 14.74 45.26
C ARG A 13 -2.99 13.46 44.85
N ARG A 14 -3.97 13.04 45.65
CA ARG A 14 -4.86 11.92 45.29
C ARG A 14 -5.89 12.45 44.29
N LEU A 15 -6.05 11.76 43.16
CA LEU A 15 -7.12 12.05 42.21
C LEU A 15 -8.48 11.76 42.83
N SER A 16 -9.47 12.62 42.54
CA SER A 16 -10.85 12.40 42.96
C SER A 16 -11.56 11.38 42.06
N GLY A 17 -12.71 10.87 42.51
CA GLY A 17 -13.51 9.93 41.72
C GLY A 17 -13.96 10.49 40.37
N VAL A 18 -14.21 11.81 40.31
CA VAL A 18 -14.60 12.51 39.07
C VAL A 18 -13.42 12.61 38.11
N ASP A 19 -12.22 12.90 38.61
CA ASP A 19 -11.01 12.97 37.76
C ASP A 19 -10.69 11.61 37.14
N SER A 20 -10.91 10.53 37.91
CA SER A 20 -10.73 9.16 37.45
C SER A 20 -11.74 8.78 36.38
N LEU A 21 -12.99 9.24 36.52
CA LEU A 21 -14.05 9.01 35.54
C LEU A 21 -13.78 9.75 34.23
N ILE A 22 -13.36 11.02 34.30
CA ILE A 22 -13.01 11.82 33.13
C ILE A 22 -11.82 11.19 32.40
N LEU A 23 -10.79 10.80 33.14
CA LEU A 23 -9.61 10.17 32.57
C LEU A 23 -9.95 8.83 31.90
N ALA A 24 -10.85 8.04 32.49
CA ALA A 24 -11.32 6.79 31.89
C ALA A 24 -12.11 7.01 30.60
N VAL A 25 -13.01 8.01 30.56
CA VAL A 25 -13.79 8.33 29.34
C VAL A 25 -12.86 8.81 28.22
N VAL A 26 -11.90 9.68 28.54
CA VAL A 26 -10.91 10.17 27.57
C VAL A 26 -10.00 9.03 27.08
N ALA A 27 -9.52 8.17 27.99
CA ALA A 27 -8.72 7.01 27.59
C ALA A 27 -9.50 6.05 26.68
N SER A 28 -10.81 5.87 26.92
CA SER A 28 -11.67 5.01 26.12
C SER A 28 -11.91 5.56 24.72
N SER A 29 -12.12 6.88 24.59
CA SER A 29 -12.35 7.52 23.28
C SER A 29 -11.08 7.59 22.42
N LEU A 30 -9.90 7.69 23.02
CA LEU A 30 -8.62 7.58 22.28
C LEU A 30 -8.30 6.14 21.82
N SER A 31 -8.97 5.13 22.35
CA SER A 31 -8.69 3.72 22.04
C SER A 31 -9.50 3.13 20.88
N VAL A 32 -10.38 3.92 20.25
CA VAL A 32 -11.19 3.46 19.12
C VAL A 32 -10.43 3.66 17.80
N ALA A 33 -9.64 2.66 17.42
CA ALA A 33 -9.12 2.56 16.06
C ALA A 33 -10.13 1.83 15.17
N THR A 34 -10.72 2.52 14.20
CA THR A 34 -11.55 1.87 13.17
C THR A 34 -10.64 1.31 12.08
N VAL A 35 -10.66 -0.02 11.91
CA VAL A 35 -9.98 -0.68 10.78
C VAL A 35 -11.01 -0.86 9.68
N ASN A 36 -10.90 -0.05 8.62
CA ASN A 36 -11.71 -0.21 7.42
C ASN A 36 -10.92 -1.05 6.42
N ALA A 37 -11.44 -2.22 6.06
CA ALA A 37 -10.92 -3.00 4.94
C ALA A 37 -11.65 -2.59 3.66
N THR A 38 -10.90 -2.03 2.69
CA THR A 38 -11.45 -1.72 1.37
C THR A 38 -11.05 -2.81 0.39
N THR A 39 -12.04 -3.40 -0.28
CA THR A 39 -11.84 -4.37 -1.36
C THR A 39 -11.95 -3.66 -2.70
N THR A 40 -10.90 -3.74 -3.52
CA THR A 40 -10.89 -3.22 -4.90
C THR A 40 -10.97 -4.36 -5.89
N VAL A 41 -11.91 -4.29 -6.84
CA VAL A 41 -12.02 -5.24 -7.95
C VAL A 41 -11.51 -4.56 -9.23
N THR A 42 -10.61 -5.24 -9.93
CA THR A 42 -10.06 -4.80 -11.21
C THR A 42 -10.27 -5.90 -12.24
N TYR A 43 -10.93 -5.56 -13.34
CA TYR A 43 -11.10 -6.44 -14.48
C TYR A 43 -9.99 -6.18 -15.50
N TYR A 44 -9.36 -7.25 -15.95
CA TYR A 44 -8.32 -7.22 -16.97
C TYR A 44 -8.90 -7.72 -18.30
N TYR A 45 -8.91 -6.86 -19.30
CA TYR A 45 -9.25 -7.23 -20.68
C TYR A 45 -7.96 -7.50 -21.42
N SER A 46 -7.70 -8.77 -21.73
CA SER A 46 -6.46 -9.20 -22.35
C SER A 46 -6.62 -9.64 -23.80
N ASP A 47 -5.51 -9.62 -24.53
CA ASP A 47 -5.41 -10.27 -25.84
C ASP A 47 -5.35 -11.81 -25.74
N MET A 48 -5.16 -12.48 -26.88
CA MET A 48 -5.08 -13.95 -26.96
C MET A 48 -3.85 -14.55 -26.26
N GLN A 49 -2.80 -13.76 -26.02
CA GLN A 49 -1.60 -14.20 -25.30
C GLN A 49 -1.68 -13.89 -23.80
N GLY A 50 -2.77 -13.26 -23.34
CA GLY A 50 -2.95 -12.87 -21.95
C GLY A 50 -2.35 -11.51 -21.60
N THR A 51 -1.94 -10.70 -22.58
CA THR A 51 -1.47 -9.32 -22.34
C THR A 51 -2.66 -8.42 -22.02
N PRO A 52 -2.72 -7.76 -20.85
CA PRO A 52 -3.79 -6.80 -20.56
C PRO A 52 -3.65 -5.53 -21.37
N LEU A 53 -4.73 -5.17 -22.08
CA LEU A 53 -4.82 -3.94 -22.88
C LEU A 53 -5.66 -2.86 -22.18
N ILE A 54 -6.64 -3.28 -21.38
CA ILE A 54 -7.55 -2.39 -20.65
C ILE A 54 -7.77 -2.93 -19.25
N LEU A 55 -7.75 -2.05 -18.25
CA LEU A 55 -8.16 -2.34 -16.89
C LEU A 55 -9.42 -1.52 -16.59
N ALA A 56 -10.41 -2.16 -15.97
CA ALA A 56 -11.62 -1.49 -15.52
C ALA A 56 -11.92 -1.74 -14.04
N ASP A 57 -12.57 -0.78 -13.38
CA ASP A 57 -13.05 -0.93 -12.01
C ASP A 57 -14.32 -1.79 -11.93
N ALA A 58 -14.80 -2.03 -10.70
CA ALA A 58 -16.03 -2.79 -10.44
C ALA A 58 -17.28 -2.22 -11.12
N SER A 59 -17.28 -0.92 -11.45
CA SER A 59 -18.38 -0.22 -12.13
C SER A 59 -18.24 -0.24 -13.65
N GLY A 60 -17.15 -0.82 -14.18
CA GLY A 60 -16.85 -0.85 -15.60
C GLY A 60 -16.16 0.41 -16.13
N ASN A 61 -15.72 1.33 -15.27
CA ASN A 61 -14.96 2.49 -15.73
C ASN A 61 -13.54 2.07 -16.08
N ILE A 62 -13.04 2.53 -17.23
CA ILE A 62 -11.66 2.29 -17.65
C ILE A 62 -10.72 3.08 -16.72
N ILE A 63 -9.82 2.37 -16.04
CA ILE A 63 -8.85 2.95 -15.11
C ILE A 63 -7.42 2.95 -15.68
N ALA A 64 -7.12 2.08 -16.66
CA ALA A 64 -5.87 2.10 -17.39
C ALA A 64 -6.03 1.46 -18.78
N THR A 65 -5.18 1.89 -19.72
CA THR A 65 -4.99 1.24 -21.01
C THR A 65 -3.50 1.06 -21.28
N ALA A 66 -3.14 0.03 -22.03
CA ALA A 66 -1.77 -0.22 -22.45
C ALA A 66 -1.76 -0.85 -23.84
N ASP A 67 -0.78 -0.46 -24.65
CA ASP A 67 -0.48 -1.10 -25.93
C ASP A 67 0.98 -1.53 -25.95
N PHE A 68 1.24 -2.66 -26.59
CA PHE A 68 2.58 -3.26 -26.70
C PHE A 68 2.90 -3.53 -28.17
N LYS A 69 4.16 -3.32 -28.55
CA LYS A 69 4.70 -3.75 -29.83
C LYS A 69 4.83 -5.29 -29.84
N PRO A 70 5.05 -5.91 -31.02
CA PRO A 70 5.64 -7.25 -31.04
C PRO A 70 6.84 -7.31 -30.10
N TYR A 71 6.99 -8.40 -29.35
CA TYR A 71 8.06 -8.61 -28.36
C TYR A 71 7.96 -7.74 -27.09
N GLY A 72 6.86 -7.03 -26.86
CA GLY A 72 6.51 -6.55 -25.53
C GLY A 72 7.06 -5.19 -25.13
N THR A 73 7.74 -4.46 -26.02
CA THR A 73 8.05 -3.04 -25.76
C THR A 73 6.75 -2.26 -25.67
N GLN A 74 6.55 -1.50 -24.58
CA GLN A 74 5.35 -0.70 -24.39
C GLN A 74 5.28 0.43 -25.44
N ALA A 75 4.20 0.48 -26.19
CA ALA A 75 3.95 1.46 -27.24
C ALA A 75 3.16 2.67 -26.72
N ALA A 76 2.20 2.44 -25.83
CA ALA A 76 1.36 3.47 -25.24
C ALA A 76 0.80 3.05 -23.87
N GLY A 77 0.22 4.03 -23.16
CA GLY A 77 -0.38 3.85 -21.85
C GLY A 77 0.60 4.08 -20.69
N SER A 78 0.08 3.97 -19.47
CA SER A 78 0.87 4.11 -18.26
C SER A 78 1.23 2.73 -17.71
N PRO A 79 2.49 2.50 -17.28
CA PRO A 79 2.85 1.30 -16.54
C PRO A 79 1.94 1.18 -15.32
N THR A 80 1.21 0.07 -15.24
CA THR A 80 0.37 -0.24 -14.07
C THR A 80 1.00 -1.42 -13.36
N ALA A 81 1.03 -1.35 -12.02
CA ALA A 81 1.53 -2.47 -11.22
C ALA A 81 0.70 -3.74 -11.49
N GLY A 82 1.38 -4.86 -11.67
CA GLY A 82 0.75 -6.16 -11.91
C GLY A 82 1.15 -6.79 -13.25
N PRO A 83 0.30 -7.69 -13.79
CA PRO A 83 0.56 -8.37 -15.05
C PRO A 83 0.61 -7.40 -16.23
N GLY A 84 1.65 -7.52 -17.05
CA GLY A 84 1.85 -6.77 -18.29
C GLY A 84 1.90 -7.69 -19.50
N TYR A 85 2.89 -7.50 -20.37
CA TYR A 85 3.07 -8.30 -21.59
C TYR A 85 3.00 -9.81 -21.30
N THR A 86 2.16 -10.54 -22.05
CA THR A 86 1.91 -11.99 -21.90
C THR A 86 1.51 -12.44 -20.48
N GLY A 87 1.01 -11.51 -19.65
CA GLY A 87 0.62 -11.78 -18.26
C GLY A 87 1.78 -11.85 -17.27
N HIS A 88 2.99 -11.47 -17.68
CA HIS A 88 4.19 -11.49 -16.85
C HIS A 88 4.45 -10.13 -16.16
N LEU A 89 5.24 -10.17 -15.10
CA LEU A 89 5.46 -9.00 -14.24
C LEU A 89 6.53 -8.09 -14.85
N PHE A 90 6.19 -6.84 -15.09
CA PHE A 90 7.18 -5.84 -15.53
C PHE A 90 7.90 -5.27 -14.30
N ASP A 91 9.22 -5.35 -14.29
CA ASP A 91 10.07 -4.73 -13.29
C ASP A 91 10.53 -3.36 -13.78
N ALA A 92 9.99 -2.30 -13.17
CA ALA A 92 10.28 -0.93 -13.57
C ALA A 92 11.71 -0.48 -13.25
N ASP A 93 12.41 -1.15 -12.32
CA ASP A 93 13.78 -0.79 -11.95
C ASP A 93 14.80 -1.30 -12.98
N SER A 94 14.57 -2.51 -13.51
CA SER A 94 15.42 -3.13 -14.53
C SER A 94 14.93 -2.94 -15.96
N LEU A 95 13.67 -2.51 -16.14
CA LEU A 95 12.95 -2.47 -17.42
C LEU A 95 12.80 -3.84 -18.10
N LEU A 96 12.89 -4.92 -17.33
CA LEU A 96 12.77 -6.30 -17.81
C LEU A 96 11.44 -6.92 -17.41
N ILE A 97 11.01 -7.92 -18.17
CA ILE A 97 9.80 -8.70 -17.87
C ILE A 97 10.21 -9.99 -17.15
N TYR A 98 9.78 -10.15 -15.91
CA TYR A 98 10.03 -11.35 -15.13
C TYR A 98 9.05 -12.47 -15.51
N MET A 99 9.55 -13.50 -16.19
CA MET A 99 8.81 -14.66 -16.64
C MET A 99 9.05 -15.88 -15.74
N GLN A 100 8.99 -15.66 -14.42
CA GLN A 100 9.17 -16.65 -13.34
C GLN A 100 10.57 -17.27 -13.20
N ALA A 101 11.17 -17.78 -14.28
CA ALA A 101 12.48 -18.43 -14.23
C ALA A 101 13.61 -17.59 -14.86
N ARG A 102 13.24 -16.65 -15.73
CA ARG A 102 14.16 -15.78 -16.46
C ARG A 102 13.56 -14.38 -16.58
N TYR A 103 14.43 -13.40 -16.73
CA TYR A 103 14.04 -12.07 -17.18
C TYR A 103 14.09 -12.04 -18.70
N TYR A 104 13.17 -11.32 -19.31
CA TYR A 104 13.11 -11.09 -20.75
C TYR A 104 13.26 -9.59 -21.02
N ASP A 105 14.15 -9.25 -21.94
CA ASP A 105 14.38 -7.89 -22.42
C ASP A 105 13.50 -7.65 -23.67
N PRO A 106 12.44 -6.85 -23.56
CA PRO A 106 11.55 -6.56 -24.69
C PRO A 106 12.20 -5.72 -25.78
N ASP A 107 13.25 -4.95 -25.46
CA ASP A 107 13.94 -4.11 -26.44
C ASP A 107 15.00 -4.91 -27.23
N ALA A 108 15.57 -5.94 -26.60
CA ALA A 108 16.52 -6.86 -27.24
C ALA A 108 15.88 -8.12 -27.85
N ASP A 109 14.61 -8.41 -27.52
CA ASP A 109 13.91 -9.65 -27.87
C ASP A 109 14.66 -10.92 -27.41
N ALA A 110 15.12 -10.92 -26.15
CA ALA A 110 15.95 -12.00 -25.61
C ALA A 110 15.77 -12.22 -24.10
N PHE A 111 16.17 -13.41 -23.63
CA PHE A 111 16.25 -13.78 -22.21
C PHE A 111 17.67 -13.63 -21.65
#